data_AF-A0A7S1DJF8-F1
#
_entry.id   AF-A0A7S1DJF8-F1
#
_cell.length_a   1.000
_cell.length_b   1.000
_cell.length_c   1.000
_cell.angle_alpha   90.00
_cell.angle_beta   90.00
_cell.angle_gamma   90.00
#
_symmetry.space_group_name_H-M   'P 1'
#
loop_
_entity.id
_entity.type
_entity.pdbx_description
1 polymer ?
#
loop_
_entity_poly.entity_id
_entity_poly.type
_entity_poly.pdbx_seq_one_letter_code
_entity_poly.pdbx_strand_id
1 'polypeptide(L)'
;MKRVEILEESDESGGEEAAEAAQVKVDFGVGGEASGLSGAARQQDGSGVSSAENVLLLPTPEASASVTVEDLQVCGEGIQDGEAIAVMARVLGSGNRPRNVSLSGNAITSTGASAVLTLIYRSLPAVESLDLSDNQINNECDRDLQELLTTHSLRHLNLSTNDLTSLSDWHLPLSSSLETLILANNDLGSACALDLAAALSSPTCSLVRLDLSNTGIDAEGAGMIGEFLKDNTALRSLKLNDNNCGEGAPAIAEHATGLRVLSLRNTGLTDVVAKKLVSALAVSRGSMMERVDCSNNSLCTDVARASVKGLKLVKKSAEVIF
;
A
#
# COMPACT_ATOMS: atom_id res chain seq x y z
N MET A 1 -15.76 28.45 -10.39
CA MET A 1 -16.80 27.72 -9.62
C MET A 1 -16.79 26.28 -10.08
N LYS A 2 -16.35 25.34 -9.23
CA LYS A 2 -16.44 23.90 -9.46
C LYS A 2 -17.21 23.29 -8.28
N ARG A 3 -18.02 22.27 -8.55
CA ARG A 3 -19.12 21.78 -7.72
C ARG A 3 -18.67 20.53 -6.96
N VAL A 4 -18.94 20.46 -5.65
CA VAL A 4 -18.86 19.19 -4.92
C VAL A 4 -20.16 18.44 -5.17
N GLU A 5 -20.07 17.24 -5.74
CA GLU A 5 -21.20 16.34 -5.92
C GLU A 5 -21.11 15.22 -4.87
N ILE A 6 -22.13 15.15 -4.02
CA ILE A 6 -22.39 13.98 -3.19
C ILE A 6 -23.00 12.96 -4.15
N LEU A 7 -22.28 11.87 -4.43
CA LEU A 7 -22.83 10.77 -5.21
C LEU A 7 -23.66 9.91 -4.27
N GLU A 8 -24.99 10.09 -4.32
CA GLU A 8 -25.94 9.13 -3.76
C GLU A 8 -26.01 7.94 -4.72
N GLU A 9 -25.54 6.76 -4.29
CA GLU A 9 -25.79 5.52 -5.02
C GLU A 9 -27.28 5.20 -4.93
N SER A 10 -28.00 5.37 -6.05
CA SER A 10 -29.41 4.97 -6.15
C SER A 10 -29.49 3.49 -6.51
N ASP A 11 -29.60 2.63 -5.50
CA ASP A 11 -29.93 1.22 -5.70
C ASP A 11 -31.44 1.06 -5.98
N GLU A 12 -31.80 0.92 -7.26
CA GLU A 12 -33.02 0.21 -7.64
C GLU A 12 -32.82 -1.29 -7.36
N SER A 13 -33.00 -1.73 -6.12
CA SER A 13 -33.76 -2.96 -5.79
C SER A 13 -33.76 -3.29 -4.29
N GLY A 14 -34.89 -2.96 -3.65
CA GLY A 14 -35.59 -3.85 -2.72
C GLY A 14 -34.81 -4.46 -1.55
N GLY A 15 -34.75 -3.71 -0.44
CA GLY A 15 -35.15 -4.19 0.88
C GLY A 15 -34.23 -5.18 1.60
N GLU A 16 -33.21 -4.66 2.27
CA GLU A 16 -32.92 -4.95 3.69
C GLU A 16 -31.96 -3.85 4.20
N GLU A 17 -32.12 -3.48 5.46
CA GLU A 17 -31.57 -2.30 6.15
C GLU A 17 -30.03 -2.27 6.14
N ALA A 18 -29.42 -1.71 5.08
CA ALA A 18 -27.99 -1.44 4.99
C ALA A 18 -27.73 0.02 5.40
N ALA A 19 -26.85 0.24 6.38
CA ALA A 19 -26.34 1.56 6.70
C ALA A 19 -25.55 2.10 5.49
N GLU A 20 -26.08 3.15 4.90
CA GLU A 20 -25.57 3.82 3.70
C GLU A 20 -24.28 4.59 4.05
N ALA A 21 -23.13 4.09 3.61
CA ALA A 21 -21.83 4.74 3.84
C ALA A 21 -21.69 5.94 2.90
N ALA A 22 -21.75 7.16 3.45
CA ALA A 22 -21.62 8.37 2.67
C ALA A 22 -20.16 8.58 2.20
N GLN A 23 -19.94 8.48 0.89
CA GLN A 23 -18.66 8.81 0.26
C GLN A 23 -18.63 10.28 -0.14
N VAL A 24 -17.53 10.98 0.20
CA VAL A 24 -17.28 12.34 -0.32
C VAL A 24 -16.11 12.28 -1.28
N LYS A 25 -16.42 12.38 -2.57
CA LYS A 25 -15.43 12.60 -3.64
C LYS A 25 -15.31 14.09 -3.90
N VAL A 26 -14.09 14.62 -3.82
CA VAL A 26 -13.82 16.02 -4.12
C VAL A 26 -13.22 16.10 -5.53
N ASP A 27 -14.04 16.41 -6.54
CA ASP A 27 -13.63 16.49 -7.95
C ASP A 27 -13.12 17.89 -8.31
N PHE A 28 -11.87 17.98 -8.78
CA PHE A 28 -11.27 19.23 -9.26
C PHE A 28 -11.26 19.37 -10.78
N GLY A 29 -12.10 18.65 -11.53
CA GLY A 29 -12.39 18.80 -12.96
C GLY A 29 -11.36 19.57 -13.79
N VAL A 30 -10.32 18.91 -14.29
CA VAL A 30 -9.40 19.54 -15.26
C VAL A 30 -10.03 19.40 -16.64
N GLY A 31 -10.44 20.53 -17.24
CA GLY A 31 -10.87 20.56 -18.65
C GLY A 31 -9.75 20.03 -19.53
N GLY A 32 -10.07 19.04 -20.36
CA GLY A 32 -9.08 18.26 -21.09
C GLY A 32 -8.36 19.02 -22.20
N GLU A 33 -7.28 18.42 -22.69
CA GLU A 33 -7.07 18.14 -24.12
C GLU A 33 -5.90 17.18 -24.29
N ALA A 34 -6.09 16.16 -25.12
CA ALA A 34 -5.07 15.23 -25.56
C ALA A 34 -4.26 15.84 -26.71
N SER A 35 -2.91 15.84 -26.61
CA SER A 35 -1.99 15.60 -27.75
C SER A 35 -0.51 15.73 -27.38
N GLY A 36 0.25 14.65 -27.60
CA GLY A 36 1.50 14.60 -28.38
C GLY A 36 2.69 15.57 -28.13
N LEU A 37 3.85 14.93 -27.91
CA LEU A 37 5.21 15.26 -28.42
C LEU A 37 6.07 16.35 -27.74
N SER A 38 7.20 15.86 -27.21
CA SER A 38 8.59 16.35 -27.31
C SER A 38 9.02 17.76 -26.85
N GLY A 39 10.07 17.79 -26.02
CA GLY A 39 11.28 18.58 -26.29
C GLY A 39 11.49 19.92 -25.55
N ALA A 40 12.48 19.91 -24.65
CA ALA A 40 13.50 20.94 -24.39
C ALA A 40 13.13 22.42 -24.00
N ALA A 41 13.55 22.76 -22.77
CA ALA A 41 14.33 23.94 -22.34
C ALA A 41 13.86 25.40 -22.63
N ARG A 42 13.57 26.18 -21.57
CA ARG A 42 14.35 27.37 -21.07
C ARG A 42 13.54 28.35 -20.20
N GLN A 43 14.12 28.65 -19.03
CA GLN A 43 14.24 29.91 -18.24
C GLN A 43 13.32 31.13 -18.41
N GLN A 44 12.89 31.64 -17.23
CA GLN A 44 12.68 33.04 -16.76
C GLN A 44 11.62 33.89 -17.50
N ASP A 45 10.85 34.82 -16.93
CA ASP A 45 10.90 35.62 -15.69
C ASP A 45 9.48 36.22 -15.42
N GLY A 46 9.21 36.79 -14.24
CA GLY A 46 8.25 37.91 -14.10
C GLY A 46 6.85 37.70 -13.46
N SER A 47 6.75 38.11 -12.19
CA SER A 47 5.63 38.85 -11.54
C SER A 47 4.16 38.44 -11.77
N GLY A 48 3.51 37.93 -10.73
CA GLY A 48 2.05 37.84 -10.63
C GLY A 48 1.60 37.63 -9.18
N VAL A 49 1.17 38.72 -8.54
CA VAL A 49 0.63 38.73 -7.17
C VAL A 49 -0.77 38.10 -7.18
N SER A 50 -1.10 37.35 -6.12
CA SER A 50 -2.46 37.09 -5.62
C SER A 50 -3.43 36.32 -6.51
N SER A 51 -3.73 35.08 -6.11
CA SER A 51 -5.11 34.56 -6.06
C SER A 51 -5.16 33.32 -5.17
N ALA A 52 -4.91 33.52 -3.88
CA ALA A 52 -5.33 32.58 -2.84
C ALA A 52 -6.83 32.75 -2.62
N GLU A 53 -7.65 32.29 -3.56
CA GLU A 53 -9.12 32.34 -3.43
C GLU A 53 -9.78 31.36 -4.44
N ASN A 54 -9.49 30.06 -4.29
CA ASN A 54 -10.30 29.01 -4.90
C ASN A 54 -10.67 28.00 -3.81
N VAL A 55 -11.46 28.49 -2.87
CA VAL A 55 -12.07 27.72 -1.79
C VAL A 55 -13.02 26.70 -2.41
N LEU A 56 -12.66 25.41 -2.37
CA LEU A 56 -13.61 24.33 -2.61
C LEU A 56 -14.79 24.49 -1.66
N LEU A 57 -15.97 24.64 -2.23
CA LEU A 57 -17.23 24.76 -1.51
C LEU A 57 -17.76 23.35 -1.25
N LEU A 58 -17.43 22.78 -0.09
CA LEU A 58 -18.38 21.86 0.56
C LEU A 58 -19.59 22.68 1.04
N PRO A 59 -20.81 22.15 0.92
CA PRO A 59 -22.02 22.89 1.27
C PRO A 59 -21.95 23.41 2.72
N THR A 60 -22.27 24.69 2.90
CA THR A 60 -22.45 25.32 4.20
C THR A 60 -23.60 24.65 4.97
N PRO A 61 -23.59 24.66 6.31
CA PRO A 61 -24.55 23.91 7.12
C PRO A 61 -25.92 24.58 7.09
N GLU A 62 -26.70 24.34 6.04
CA GLU A 62 -28.15 24.47 6.10
C GLU A 62 -28.71 23.15 6.62
N ALA A 63 -29.59 23.27 7.60
CA ALA A 63 -30.07 22.19 8.44
C ALA A 63 -30.76 21.06 7.64
N SER A 64 -30.06 19.95 7.40
CA SER A 64 -30.67 18.66 7.06
C SER A 64 -29.63 17.53 7.19
N ALA A 65 -29.90 16.59 8.10
CA ALA A 65 -29.19 15.31 8.34
C ALA A 65 -27.66 15.39 8.55
N SER A 66 -27.19 14.98 9.74
CA SER A 66 -25.76 14.82 10.01
C SER A 66 -25.20 13.64 9.22
N VAL A 67 -24.83 13.86 7.97
CA VAL A 67 -24.10 12.89 7.16
C VAL A 67 -22.67 12.84 7.70
N THR A 68 -22.36 11.79 8.47
CA THR A 68 -21.01 11.52 8.93
C THR A 68 -20.21 10.92 7.78
N VAL A 69 -19.17 11.60 7.36
CA VAL A 69 -18.26 11.09 6.33
C VAL A 69 -17.42 9.98 6.94
N GLU A 70 -17.68 8.74 6.55
CA GLU A 70 -16.88 7.58 6.94
C GLU A 70 -15.63 7.43 6.07
N ASP A 71 -15.73 7.81 4.80
CA ASP A 71 -14.65 7.70 3.82
C ASP A 71 -14.29 9.07 3.23
N LEU A 72 -13.04 9.49 3.42
CA LEU A 72 -12.45 10.67 2.79
C LEU A 72 -11.57 10.24 1.62
N GLN A 73 -11.96 10.62 0.40
CA GLN A 73 -11.19 10.32 -0.81
C GLN A 73 -10.88 11.61 -1.58
N VAL A 74 -9.59 11.93 -1.68
CA VAL A 74 -9.06 13.03 -2.49
C VAL A 74 -7.89 12.49 -3.29
N CYS A 75 -8.18 11.78 -4.38
CA CYS A 75 -7.18 11.02 -5.13
C CYS A 75 -6.95 11.61 -6.52
N GLY A 76 -5.71 11.79 -6.97
CA GLY A 76 -5.45 12.22 -8.35
C GLY A 76 -5.70 13.70 -8.63
N GLU A 77 -5.90 14.51 -7.59
CA GLU A 77 -6.35 15.90 -7.72
C GLU A 77 -5.20 16.91 -7.82
N GLY A 78 -3.95 16.44 -7.72
CA GLY A 78 -2.76 17.27 -7.79
C GLY A 78 -2.62 18.24 -6.62
N ILE A 79 -3.22 17.91 -5.46
CA ILE A 79 -3.10 18.73 -4.24
C ILE A 79 -1.65 18.69 -3.73
N GLN A 80 -1.19 19.82 -3.20
CA GLN A 80 0.13 19.93 -2.56
C GLN A 80 -0.04 19.92 -1.04
N ASP A 81 1.06 20.09 -0.30
CA ASP A 81 1.11 20.02 1.16
C ASP A 81 0.07 20.93 1.84
N GLY A 82 -0.03 22.19 1.40
CA GLY A 82 -0.93 23.18 1.98
C GLY A 82 -2.41 22.80 1.80
N GLU A 83 -2.77 22.33 0.62
CA GLU A 83 -4.12 21.89 0.30
C GLU A 83 -4.49 20.61 1.05
N ALA A 84 -3.58 19.64 1.17
CA ALA A 84 -3.80 18.42 1.94
C ALA A 84 -4.08 18.75 3.42
N ILE A 85 -3.30 19.65 4.01
CA ILE A 85 -3.52 20.12 5.39
C ILE A 85 -4.87 20.85 5.50
N ALA A 86 -5.22 21.70 4.52
CA ALA A 86 -6.49 22.42 4.51
C ALA A 86 -7.69 21.47 4.41
N VAL A 87 -7.61 20.41 3.60
CA VAL A 87 -8.64 19.36 3.52
C VAL A 87 -8.81 18.70 4.88
N MET A 88 -7.73 18.23 5.51
CA MET A 88 -7.79 17.58 6.82
C MET A 88 -8.32 18.51 7.91
N ALA A 89 -7.91 19.78 7.92
CA ALA A 89 -8.39 20.79 8.86
C ALA A 89 -9.90 21.06 8.70
N ARG A 90 -10.41 21.05 7.47
CA ARG A 90 -11.84 21.22 7.19
C ARG A 90 -12.65 20.00 7.62
N VAL A 91 -12.14 18.79 7.39
CA VAL A 91 -12.76 17.55 7.89
C VAL A 91 -12.89 17.62 9.41
N LEU A 92 -11.83 17.99 10.11
CA LEU A 92 -11.85 18.20 11.56
C LEU A 92 -12.88 19.25 12.00
N GLY A 93 -12.89 20.41 11.33
CA GLY A 93 -13.79 21.54 11.63
C GLY A 93 -15.27 21.24 11.35
N SER A 94 -15.56 20.36 10.40
CA SER A 94 -16.93 19.91 10.09
C SER A 94 -17.50 18.89 11.09
N GLY A 95 -16.69 18.41 12.04
CA GLY A 95 -17.08 17.37 12.99
C GLY A 95 -17.01 15.94 12.43
N ASN A 96 -16.64 15.78 11.16
CA ASN A 96 -16.47 14.48 10.53
C ASN A 96 -15.29 13.70 11.13
N ARG A 97 -15.43 12.38 11.21
CA ARG A 97 -14.44 11.45 11.76
C ARG A 97 -14.35 10.23 10.84
N PRO A 98 -13.67 10.36 9.69
CA PRO A 98 -13.57 9.26 8.74
C PRO A 98 -12.80 8.09 9.36
N ARG A 99 -13.17 6.89 8.94
CA ARG A 99 -12.44 5.64 9.19
C ARG A 99 -11.39 5.40 8.10
N ASN A 100 -11.65 5.87 6.88
CA ASN A 100 -10.75 5.66 5.75
C ASN A 100 -10.36 7.01 5.16
N VAL A 101 -9.06 7.22 4.97
CA VAL A 101 -8.51 8.44 4.38
C VAL A 101 -7.62 8.02 3.21
N SER A 102 -7.95 8.47 2.01
CA SER A 102 -7.09 8.35 0.84
C SER A 102 -6.76 9.73 0.28
N LEU A 103 -5.48 10.03 0.21
CA LEU A 103 -4.90 11.20 -0.44
C LEU A 103 -3.92 10.77 -1.55
N SER A 104 -4.18 9.64 -2.20
CA SER A 104 -3.26 9.05 -3.18
C SER A 104 -3.22 9.80 -4.52
N GLY A 105 -2.14 9.67 -5.27
CA GLY A 105 -2.03 10.30 -6.60
C GLY A 105 -1.96 11.83 -6.55
N ASN A 106 -1.26 12.37 -5.56
CA ASN A 106 -1.14 13.82 -5.36
C ASN A 106 0.33 14.27 -5.34
N ALA A 107 0.56 15.56 -5.09
CA ALA A 107 1.89 16.13 -4.98
C ALA A 107 2.25 16.42 -3.51
N ILE A 108 1.87 15.51 -2.59
CA ILE A 108 2.16 15.64 -1.16
C ILE A 108 3.61 15.19 -0.92
N THR A 109 4.41 16.08 -0.35
CA THR A 109 5.78 15.78 0.08
C THR A 109 5.79 15.23 1.50
N SER A 110 6.95 14.80 1.99
CA SER A 110 7.15 14.42 3.41
C SER A 110 6.71 15.49 4.41
N THR A 111 6.80 16.78 4.04
CA THR A 111 6.35 17.88 4.90
C THR A 111 4.83 17.89 5.06
N GLY A 112 4.10 17.77 3.93
CA GLY A 112 2.64 17.66 3.95
C GLY A 112 2.18 16.37 4.62
N ALA A 113 2.84 15.24 4.32
CA ALA A 113 2.54 13.95 4.93
C ALA A 113 2.73 14.01 6.45
N SER A 114 3.86 14.53 6.96
CA SER A 114 4.09 14.70 8.40
C SER A 114 2.97 15.49 9.09
N ALA A 115 2.50 16.57 8.47
CA ALA A 115 1.39 17.35 8.99
C ALA A 115 0.06 16.57 9.00
N VAL A 116 -0.25 15.85 7.91
CA VAL A 116 -1.44 14.99 7.82
C VAL A 116 -1.40 13.88 8.86
N LEU A 117 -0.28 13.19 9.00
CA LEU A 117 -0.04 12.14 9.99
C LEU A 117 -0.27 12.68 11.40
N THR A 118 0.30 13.84 11.71
CA THR A 118 0.12 14.54 13.00
C THR A 118 -1.34 14.82 13.30
N LEU A 119 -2.13 15.25 12.31
CA LEU A 119 -3.56 15.45 12.49
C LEU A 119 -4.30 14.13 12.75
N ILE A 120 -3.92 13.05 12.06
CA ILE A 120 -4.54 11.73 12.21
C ILE A 120 -4.33 11.19 13.62
N TYR A 121 -3.06 11.00 14.05
CA TYR A 121 -2.80 10.36 15.34
C TYR A 121 -3.20 11.22 16.55
N ARG A 122 -3.35 12.55 16.40
CA ARG A 122 -3.82 13.44 17.47
C ARG A 122 -5.33 13.63 17.53
N SER A 123 -6.01 13.65 16.38
CA SER A 123 -7.37 14.19 16.29
C SER A 123 -8.37 13.27 15.60
N LEU A 124 -7.93 12.21 14.94
CA LEU A 124 -8.78 11.27 14.20
C LEU A 124 -8.57 9.82 14.67
N PRO A 125 -8.89 9.48 15.93
CA PRO A 125 -8.65 8.14 16.50
C PRO A 125 -9.44 7.01 15.82
N ALA A 126 -10.42 7.33 14.98
CA ALA A 126 -11.25 6.37 14.27
C ALA A 126 -10.65 5.90 12.94
N VAL A 127 -9.55 6.52 12.47
CA VAL A 127 -8.94 6.16 11.18
C VAL A 127 -8.29 4.78 11.29
N GLU A 128 -8.83 3.83 10.52
CA GLU A 128 -8.34 2.45 10.43
C GLU A 128 -7.58 2.22 9.12
N SER A 129 -7.83 3.03 8.09
CA SER A 129 -7.17 2.91 6.77
C SER A 129 -6.63 4.24 6.29
N LEU A 130 -5.34 4.26 5.94
CA LEU A 130 -4.66 5.41 5.35
C LEU A 130 -3.96 5.03 4.06
N ASP A 131 -4.29 5.74 2.99
CA ASP A 131 -3.66 5.62 1.68
C ASP A 131 -3.01 6.94 1.27
N LEU A 132 -1.69 6.92 1.20
CA LEU A 132 -0.82 8.01 0.78
C LEU A 132 0.02 7.60 -0.45
N SER A 133 -0.42 6.57 -1.19
CA SER A 133 0.30 6.09 -2.37
C SER A 133 0.37 7.13 -3.50
N ASP A 134 1.34 6.98 -4.40
CA ASP A 134 1.51 7.86 -5.56
C ASP A 134 1.61 9.34 -5.15
N ASN A 135 2.61 9.63 -4.30
CA ASN A 135 2.95 10.95 -3.79
C ASN A 135 4.49 11.13 -3.81
N GLN A 136 5.01 12.21 -3.21
CA GLN A 136 6.44 12.55 -3.16
C GLN A 136 6.99 12.38 -1.72
N ILE A 137 6.55 11.31 -1.05
CA ILE A 137 6.93 11.04 0.34
C ILE A 137 8.27 10.30 0.36
N ASN A 138 9.26 10.88 1.02
CA ASN A 138 10.55 10.28 1.31
C ASN A 138 10.73 10.04 2.82
N ASN A 139 11.92 9.58 3.22
CA ASN A 139 12.24 9.24 4.61
C ASN A 139 12.25 10.42 5.61
N GLU A 140 12.08 11.68 5.17
CA GLU A 140 12.05 12.84 6.09
C GLU A 140 10.87 12.79 7.09
N CYS A 141 9.78 12.08 6.78
CA CYS A 141 8.63 11.92 7.67
C CYS A 141 8.61 10.62 8.46
N ASP A 142 9.70 9.83 8.45
CA ASP A 142 9.76 8.51 9.11
C ASP A 142 9.43 8.58 10.60
N ARG A 143 9.79 9.68 11.29
CA ARG A 143 9.43 9.88 12.70
C ARG A 143 7.91 9.94 12.90
N ASP A 144 7.19 10.63 12.03
CA ASP A 144 5.73 10.77 12.15
C ASP A 144 5.01 9.51 11.68
N LEU A 145 5.57 8.80 10.69
CA LEU A 145 5.11 7.46 10.31
C LEU A 145 5.29 6.48 11.48
N GLN A 146 6.44 6.53 12.14
CA GLN A 146 6.72 5.71 13.31
C GLN A 146 5.77 6.01 14.48
N GLU A 147 5.49 7.29 14.74
CA GLU A 147 4.51 7.70 15.76
C GLU A 147 3.11 7.20 15.41
N LEU A 148 2.66 7.34 14.16
CA LEU A 148 1.38 6.80 13.69
C LEU A 148 1.34 5.28 13.90
N LEU A 149 2.39 4.58 13.47
CA LEU A 149 2.50 3.12 13.53
C LEU A 149 2.64 2.59 14.95
N THR A 150 2.88 3.41 15.97
CA THR A 150 2.96 2.97 17.37
C THR A 150 1.81 3.42 18.23
N THR A 151 1.22 4.59 17.93
CA THR A 151 0.16 5.19 18.75
C THR A 151 -1.24 4.97 18.20
N HIS A 152 -1.37 4.71 16.90
CA HIS A 152 -2.66 4.62 16.23
C HIS A 152 -3.11 3.17 16.04
N SER A 153 -4.43 2.95 16.06
CA SER A 153 -5.06 1.66 15.78
C SER A 153 -5.26 1.44 14.27
N LEU A 154 -4.27 1.83 13.47
CA LEU A 154 -4.33 1.70 12.02
C LEU A 154 -4.25 0.22 11.63
N ARG A 155 -5.08 -0.19 10.68
CA ARG A 155 -5.18 -1.56 10.15
C ARG A 155 -4.61 -1.67 8.76
N HIS A 156 -4.72 -0.60 7.96
CA HIS A 156 -4.25 -0.57 6.59
C HIS A 156 -3.43 0.69 6.32
N LEU A 157 -2.21 0.51 5.84
CA LEU A 157 -1.33 1.57 5.40
C LEU A 157 -0.84 1.29 3.98
N ASN A 158 -1.08 2.23 3.08
CA ASN A 158 -0.53 2.21 1.73
C ASN A 158 0.38 3.41 1.50
N LEU A 159 1.66 3.13 1.24
CA LEU A 159 2.71 4.09 0.91
C LEU A 159 3.35 3.75 -0.45
N SER A 160 2.70 2.92 -1.28
CA SER A 160 3.26 2.51 -2.56
C SER A 160 3.50 3.68 -3.50
N THR A 161 4.47 3.59 -4.41
CA THR A 161 4.74 4.63 -5.41
C THR A 161 5.06 5.96 -4.72
N ASN A 162 6.11 5.96 -3.91
CA ASN A 162 6.65 7.13 -3.23
C ASN A 162 8.19 7.10 -3.36
N ASP A 163 8.87 8.03 -2.69
CA ASP A 163 10.32 8.18 -2.72
C ASP A 163 10.99 7.62 -1.45
N LEU A 164 10.42 6.56 -0.85
CA LEU A 164 11.04 5.89 0.30
C LEU A 164 12.27 5.08 -0.15
N THR A 165 13.37 5.24 0.58
CA THR A 165 14.68 4.62 0.27
C THR A 165 15.22 3.72 1.37
N SER A 166 14.63 3.79 2.56
CA SER A 166 15.04 3.02 3.73
C SER A 166 13.84 2.77 4.66
N LEU A 167 13.95 1.80 5.56
CA LEU A 167 13.04 1.61 6.70
C LEU A 167 13.79 1.59 8.04
N SER A 168 15.08 1.97 8.04
CA SER A 168 15.97 1.86 9.21
C SER A 168 15.50 2.65 10.43
N ASP A 169 14.75 3.74 10.21
CA ASP A 169 14.24 4.60 11.28
C ASP A 169 12.90 4.10 11.85
N TRP A 170 12.34 3.03 11.28
CA TRP A 170 11.13 2.40 11.81
C TRP A 170 11.50 1.53 13.02
N HIS A 171 11.36 2.11 14.20
CA HIS A 171 11.63 1.44 15.48
C HIS A 171 10.43 0.60 15.93
N LEU A 172 10.66 -0.38 16.81
CA LEU A 172 9.73 -1.49 16.98
C LEU A 172 9.39 -1.80 18.42
N PRO A 173 8.19 -2.39 18.66
CA PRO A 173 7.27 -3.04 17.71
C PRO A 173 6.35 -2.08 16.91
N LEU A 174 5.97 -2.47 15.69
CA LEU A 174 4.82 -1.87 14.99
C LEU A 174 3.52 -2.15 15.76
N SER A 175 2.51 -1.32 15.54
CA SER A 175 1.19 -1.45 16.16
C SER A 175 0.64 -2.85 15.95
N SER A 176 0.12 -3.42 17.03
CA SER A 176 -0.55 -4.72 17.03
C SER A 176 -1.87 -4.72 16.26
N SER A 177 -2.33 -3.58 15.73
CA SER A 177 -3.51 -3.49 14.87
C SER A 177 -3.20 -3.53 13.37
N LEU A 178 -1.95 -3.34 12.95
CA LEU A 178 -1.65 -3.20 11.52
C LEU A 178 -1.75 -4.56 10.82
N GLU A 179 -2.74 -4.69 9.94
CA GLU A 179 -3.05 -5.93 9.23
C GLU A 179 -2.52 -5.92 7.78
N THR A 180 -2.38 -4.74 7.17
CA THR A 180 -1.93 -4.59 5.77
C THR A 180 -0.96 -3.42 5.63
N LEU A 181 0.20 -3.71 5.02
CA LEU A 181 1.23 -2.73 4.68
C LEU A 181 1.62 -2.91 3.22
N ILE A 182 1.49 -1.82 2.45
CA ILE A 182 1.83 -1.79 1.02
C ILE A 182 2.94 -0.75 0.83
N LEU A 183 4.11 -1.22 0.39
CA LEU A 183 5.32 -0.43 0.17
C LEU A 183 5.82 -0.54 -1.28
N ALA A 184 5.03 -1.15 -2.17
CA ALA A 184 5.42 -1.40 -3.54
C ALA A 184 5.89 -0.14 -4.29
N ASN A 185 6.79 -0.26 -5.27
CA ASN A 185 7.34 0.87 -6.03
C ASN A 185 8.00 1.96 -5.16
N ASN A 186 8.86 1.54 -4.22
CA ASN A 186 9.74 2.43 -3.45
C ASN A 186 11.16 1.84 -3.52
N ASP A 187 12.21 2.65 -3.65
CA ASP A 187 13.60 2.17 -3.83
C ASP A 187 14.26 1.74 -2.50
N LEU A 188 13.65 0.78 -1.81
CA LEU A 188 14.05 0.37 -0.44
C LEU A 188 15.33 -0.49 -0.41
N GLY A 189 15.65 -1.18 -1.50
CA GLY A 189 16.77 -2.11 -1.60
C GLY A 189 16.63 -3.35 -0.70
N SER A 190 17.67 -4.20 -0.68
CA SER A 190 17.67 -5.44 0.13
C SER A 190 17.88 -5.21 1.63
N ALA A 191 18.43 -4.05 2.04
CA ALA A 191 18.61 -3.69 3.44
C ALA A 191 17.27 -3.61 4.20
N CYS A 192 16.21 -3.14 3.54
CA CYS A 192 14.88 -3.05 4.14
C CYS A 192 14.31 -4.40 4.56
N ALA A 193 14.76 -5.51 3.97
CA ALA A 193 14.32 -6.85 4.36
C ALA A 193 14.77 -7.19 5.79
N LEU A 194 15.95 -6.72 6.22
CA LEU A 194 16.42 -6.86 7.58
C LEU A 194 15.61 -5.97 8.53
N ASP A 195 15.35 -4.73 8.12
CA ASP A 195 14.56 -3.79 8.91
C ASP A 195 13.12 -4.29 9.09
N LEU A 196 12.51 -4.89 8.06
CA LEU A 196 11.20 -5.53 8.11
C LEU A 196 11.21 -6.88 8.85
N ALA A 197 12.32 -7.61 8.80
CA ALA A 197 12.46 -8.82 9.59
C ALA A 197 12.45 -8.48 11.09
N ALA A 198 13.29 -7.52 11.50
CA ALA A 198 13.21 -6.97 12.85
C ALA A 198 11.80 -6.42 13.10
N ALA A 199 11.31 -5.61 12.15
CA ALA A 199 9.95 -5.16 11.87
C ALA A 199 8.83 -5.89 12.60
N LEU A 200 8.76 -7.13 12.14
CA LEU A 200 7.58 -7.96 12.16
C LEU A 200 7.85 -9.24 12.95
N SER A 201 9.05 -9.41 13.51
CA SER A 201 9.43 -10.53 14.39
C SER A 201 8.78 -10.44 15.78
N SER A 202 8.10 -9.34 16.10
CA SER A 202 7.35 -9.23 17.35
C SER A 202 6.20 -10.25 17.37
N PRO A 203 6.00 -10.99 18.47
CA PRO A 203 4.85 -11.89 18.61
C PRO A 203 3.50 -11.17 18.62
N THR A 204 3.51 -9.84 18.80
CA THR A 204 2.31 -8.99 18.74
C THR A 204 2.03 -8.44 17.34
N CYS A 205 2.85 -8.77 16.35
CA CYS A 205 2.65 -8.33 14.98
C CYS A 205 1.40 -9.00 14.39
N SER A 206 0.42 -8.18 13.99
CA SER A 206 -0.82 -8.65 13.36
C SER A 206 -0.79 -8.53 11.84
N LEU A 207 0.39 -8.29 11.24
CA LEU A 207 0.48 -8.07 9.80
C LEU A 207 0.13 -9.34 9.04
N VAL A 208 -0.97 -9.27 8.28
CA VAL A 208 -1.51 -10.38 7.49
C VAL A 208 -1.07 -10.27 6.03
N ARG A 209 -0.93 -9.04 5.51
CA ARG A 209 -0.60 -8.76 4.11
C ARG A 209 0.55 -7.77 4.00
N LEU A 210 1.57 -8.16 3.25
CA LEU A 210 2.73 -7.34 2.94
C LEU A 210 2.97 -7.33 1.42
N ASP A 211 3.05 -6.13 0.85
CA ASP A 211 3.39 -5.92 -0.56
C ASP A 211 4.70 -5.13 -0.68
N LEU A 212 5.74 -5.81 -1.17
CA LEU A 212 7.08 -5.29 -1.43
C LEU A 212 7.40 -5.40 -2.92
N SER A 213 6.40 -5.30 -3.79
CA SER A 213 6.63 -5.41 -5.23
C SER A 213 7.45 -4.23 -5.75
N ASN A 214 8.44 -4.47 -6.62
CA ASN A 214 9.30 -3.45 -7.21
C ASN A 214 9.95 -2.54 -6.15
N THR A 215 10.64 -3.13 -5.18
CA THR A 215 11.33 -2.39 -4.11
C THR A 215 12.85 -2.59 -4.10
N GLY A 216 13.41 -3.13 -5.18
CA GLY A 216 14.85 -3.37 -5.29
C GLY A 216 15.35 -4.53 -4.42
N ILE A 217 14.46 -5.42 -3.97
CA ILE A 217 14.86 -6.60 -3.19
C ILE A 217 15.59 -7.59 -4.11
N ASP A 218 16.76 -8.03 -3.68
CA ASP A 218 17.57 -9.04 -4.36
C ASP A 218 17.40 -10.44 -3.72
N ALA A 219 18.20 -11.40 -4.17
CA ALA A 219 18.19 -12.76 -3.64
C ALA A 219 18.59 -12.85 -2.16
N GLU A 220 19.48 -11.96 -1.69
CA GLU A 220 19.92 -11.91 -0.29
C GLU A 220 18.78 -11.36 0.58
N GLY A 221 18.12 -10.28 0.14
CA GLY A 221 16.93 -9.74 0.77
C GLY A 221 15.79 -10.75 0.87
N ALA A 222 15.51 -11.51 -0.19
CA ALA A 222 14.55 -12.61 -0.13
C ALA A 222 14.96 -13.72 0.84
N GLY A 223 16.27 -14.02 0.96
CA GLY A 223 16.79 -14.93 1.97
C GLY A 223 16.49 -14.44 3.40
N MET A 224 16.71 -13.15 3.67
CA MET A 224 16.39 -12.52 4.97
C MET A 224 14.89 -12.58 5.27
N ILE A 225 14.03 -12.34 4.28
CA ILE A 225 12.58 -12.53 4.42
C ILE A 225 12.24 -13.98 4.74
N GLY A 226 12.93 -14.95 4.12
CA GLY A 226 12.75 -16.37 4.41
C GLY A 226 13.10 -16.75 5.85
N GLU A 227 14.20 -16.22 6.40
CA GLU A 227 14.54 -16.41 7.81
C GLU A 227 13.51 -15.76 8.75
N PHE A 228 13.02 -14.57 8.42
CA PHE A 228 11.95 -13.91 9.16
C PHE A 228 10.66 -14.76 9.25
N LEU A 229 10.27 -15.40 8.14
CA LEU A 229 9.07 -16.24 8.08
C LEU A 229 9.14 -17.49 8.97
N LYS A 230 10.33 -17.86 9.45
CA LYS A 230 10.51 -19.00 10.36
C LYS A 230 9.79 -18.78 11.69
N ASP A 231 9.84 -17.56 12.21
CA ASP A 231 9.26 -17.19 13.50
C ASP A 231 7.91 -16.48 13.32
N ASN A 232 7.65 -15.89 12.14
CA ASN A 232 6.37 -15.23 11.85
C ASN A 232 5.29 -16.23 11.39
N THR A 233 4.25 -16.37 12.21
CA THR A 233 3.09 -17.21 11.88
C THR A 233 1.83 -16.42 11.54
N ALA A 234 1.89 -15.08 11.57
CA ALA A 234 0.76 -14.19 11.33
C ALA A 234 0.58 -13.89 9.84
N LEU A 235 1.68 -13.68 9.10
CA LEU A 235 1.64 -13.27 7.70
C LEU A 235 0.98 -14.35 6.84
N ARG A 236 0.03 -13.93 6.01
CA ARG A 236 -0.72 -14.80 5.09
C ARG A 236 -0.48 -14.46 3.63
N SER A 237 -0.17 -13.22 3.30
CA SER A 237 0.08 -12.78 1.93
C SER A 237 1.39 -12.02 1.84
N LEU A 238 2.28 -12.48 0.96
CA LEU A 238 3.53 -11.82 0.63
C LEU A 238 3.62 -11.64 -0.89
N LYS A 239 3.83 -10.41 -1.33
CA LYS A 239 4.10 -10.08 -2.73
C LYS A 239 5.47 -9.47 -2.88
N LEU A 240 6.25 -10.01 -3.81
CA LEU A 240 7.62 -9.62 -4.13
C LEU A 240 7.77 -9.41 -5.64
N ASN A 241 6.70 -9.05 -6.34
CA ASN A 241 6.72 -8.97 -7.80
C ASN A 241 7.76 -7.96 -8.26
N ASP A 242 8.28 -8.13 -9.48
CA ASP A 242 9.15 -7.15 -10.13
C ASP A 242 10.43 -6.81 -9.32
N ASN A 243 10.92 -7.76 -8.52
CA ASN A 243 12.19 -7.68 -7.77
C ASN A 243 13.20 -8.69 -8.30
N ASN A 244 14.51 -8.43 -8.22
CA ASN A 244 15.52 -9.40 -8.66
C ASN A 244 15.83 -10.49 -7.61
N CYS A 245 14.79 -11.07 -7.01
CA CYS A 245 14.88 -11.90 -5.83
C CYS A 245 14.67 -13.41 -6.08
N GLY A 246 14.56 -13.82 -7.34
CA GLY A 246 14.21 -15.18 -7.75
C GLY A 246 15.06 -16.26 -7.10
N GLU A 247 16.39 -16.10 -7.07
CA GLU A 247 17.32 -17.07 -6.45
C GLU A 247 17.08 -17.26 -4.93
N GLY A 248 16.50 -16.27 -4.24
CA GLY A 248 16.14 -16.35 -2.82
C GLY A 248 14.76 -16.96 -2.54
N ALA A 249 13.94 -17.18 -3.57
CA ALA A 249 12.58 -17.71 -3.42
C ALA A 249 12.48 -19.06 -2.68
N PRO A 250 13.43 -20.02 -2.82
CA PRO A 250 13.39 -21.26 -2.05
C PRO A 250 13.46 -21.06 -0.52
N ALA A 251 14.22 -20.06 -0.04
CA ALA A 251 14.34 -19.76 1.38
C ALA A 251 13.00 -19.27 1.97
N ILE A 252 12.26 -18.45 1.20
CA ILE A 252 10.90 -18.03 1.54
C ILE A 252 9.98 -19.25 1.62
N ALA A 253 10.02 -20.12 0.61
CA ALA A 253 9.16 -21.29 0.52
C ALA A 253 9.38 -22.33 1.62
N GLU A 254 10.61 -22.48 2.11
CA GLU A 254 10.95 -23.42 3.18
C GLU A 254 10.20 -23.08 4.48
N HIS A 255 10.07 -21.79 4.78
CA HIS A 255 9.41 -21.30 6.00
C HIS A 255 8.01 -20.72 5.76
N ALA A 256 7.47 -20.83 4.54
CA ALA A 256 6.14 -20.33 4.16
C ALA A 256 4.95 -21.14 4.74
N THR A 257 5.07 -21.72 5.93
CA THR A 257 4.03 -22.56 6.54
C THR A 257 2.75 -21.77 6.84
N GLY A 258 2.89 -20.52 7.28
CA GLY A 258 1.79 -19.60 7.54
C GLY A 258 1.23 -18.90 6.29
N LEU A 259 1.97 -18.85 5.19
CA LEU A 259 1.56 -18.13 3.99
C LEU A 259 0.46 -18.88 3.21
N ARG A 260 -0.53 -18.11 2.76
CA ARG A 260 -1.58 -18.51 1.84
C ARG A 260 -1.29 -18.04 0.42
N VAL A 261 -0.78 -16.83 0.27
CA VAL A 261 -0.49 -16.21 -1.04
C VAL A 261 0.99 -15.81 -1.09
N LEU A 262 1.69 -16.31 -2.10
CA LEU A 262 3.05 -15.90 -2.45
C LEU A 262 3.07 -15.45 -3.91
N SER A 263 3.46 -14.20 -4.15
CA SER A 263 3.61 -13.65 -5.50
C SER A 263 5.06 -13.31 -5.79
N LEU A 264 5.62 -13.96 -6.80
CA LEU A 264 6.99 -13.87 -7.32
C LEU A 264 6.94 -13.60 -8.83
N ARG A 265 6.02 -12.73 -9.27
CA ARG A 265 5.88 -12.39 -10.68
C ARG A 265 7.10 -11.59 -11.13
N ASN A 266 7.68 -11.92 -12.28
CA ASN A 266 8.81 -11.20 -12.85
C ASN A 266 9.96 -10.98 -11.83
N THR A 267 10.39 -12.06 -11.17
CA THR A 267 11.45 -11.97 -10.14
C THR A 267 12.82 -12.47 -10.58
N GLY A 268 13.00 -12.74 -11.88
CA GLY A 268 14.20 -13.41 -12.39
C GLY A 268 14.29 -14.89 -12.00
N LEU A 269 13.14 -15.54 -11.72
CA LEU A 269 13.10 -16.96 -11.39
C LEU A 269 13.56 -17.79 -12.60
N THR A 270 14.63 -18.57 -12.42
CA THR A 270 15.14 -19.50 -13.44
C THR A 270 14.51 -20.89 -13.30
N ASP A 271 14.61 -21.71 -14.35
CA ASP A 271 14.13 -23.10 -14.33
C ASP A 271 14.73 -23.95 -13.19
N VAL A 272 16.00 -23.70 -12.89
CA VAL A 272 16.71 -24.43 -11.82
C VAL A 272 16.13 -24.05 -10.47
N VAL A 273 15.87 -22.76 -10.25
CA VAL A 273 15.32 -22.27 -9.00
C VAL A 273 13.85 -22.63 -8.85
N ALA A 274 13.05 -22.60 -9.92
CA ALA A 274 11.65 -23.02 -9.88
C ALA A 274 11.51 -24.48 -9.39
N LYS A 275 12.41 -25.38 -9.79
CA LYS A 275 12.44 -26.76 -9.26
C LYS A 275 12.77 -26.80 -7.77
N LYS A 276 13.70 -25.96 -7.31
CA LYS A 276 14.05 -25.84 -5.88
C LYS A 276 12.88 -25.27 -5.08
N LEU A 277 12.21 -24.25 -5.60
CA LEU A 277 11.02 -23.64 -5.00
C LEU A 277 9.92 -24.69 -4.78
N VAL A 278 9.59 -25.47 -5.82
CA VAL A 278 8.60 -26.56 -5.73
C VAL A 278 9.01 -27.60 -4.68
N SER A 279 10.30 -27.93 -4.61
CA SER A 279 10.83 -28.89 -3.63
C SER A 279 10.74 -28.34 -2.20
N ALA A 280 11.06 -27.07 -1.99
CA ALA A 280 10.94 -26.40 -0.69
C ALA A 280 9.47 -26.36 -0.22
N LEU A 281 8.55 -26.00 -1.12
CA LEU A 281 7.11 -26.04 -0.86
C LEU A 281 6.57 -27.46 -0.61
N ALA A 282 7.25 -28.49 -1.13
CA ALA A 282 6.94 -29.89 -0.84
C ALA A 282 7.34 -30.33 0.55
N VAL A 283 8.44 -29.77 1.06
CA VAL A 283 8.98 -30.08 2.39
C VAL A 283 8.23 -29.33 3.49
N SER A 284 7.62 -28.17 3.20
CA SER A 284 6.82 -27.40 4.16
C SER A 284 5.51 -28.11 4.53
N ARG A 285 5.64 -29.10 5.44
CA ARG A 285 4.53 -29.88 6.00
C ARG A 285 3.57 -28.92 6.73
N GLY A 286 2.28 -29.05 6.42
CA GLY A 286 1.27 -28.18 7.01
C GLY A 286 1.18 -26.77 6.41
N SER A 287 1.83 -26.48 5.27
CA SER A 287 1.63 -25.16 4.65
C SER A 287 0.17 -24.93 4.23
N MET A 288 -0.29 -23.71 4.46
CA MET A 288 -1.65 -23.22 4.18
C MET A 288 -1.77 -22.58 2.78
N MET A 289 -0.82 -22.89 1.90
CA MET A 289 -0.66 -22.21 0.63
C MET A 289 -1.85 -22.47 -0.30
N GLU A 290 -2.46 -21.37 -0.74
CA GLU A 290 -3.62 -21.33 -1.63
C GLU A 290 -3.24 -20.80 -3.01
N ARG A 291 -2.24 -19.90 -3.10
CA ARG A 291 -1.82 -19.31 -4.37
C ARG A 291 -0.33 -19.08 -4.42
N VAL A 292 0.29 -19.53 -5.50
CA VAL A 292 1.67 -19.18 -5.88
C VAL A 292 1.68 -18.61 -7.28
N ASP A 293 2.07 -17.36 -7.40
CA ASP A 293 2.20 -16.69 -8.69
C ASP A 293 3.68 -16.54 -9.05
N CYS A 294 4.12 -17.27 -10.07
CA CYS A 294 5.47 -17.18 -10.66
C CYS A 294 5.40 -16.70 -12.12
N SER A 295 4.32 -16.02 -12.51
CA SER A 295 4.13 -15.53 -13.87
C SER A 295 5.22 -14.54 -14.29
N ASN A 296 5.35 -14.33 -15.60
CA ASN A 296 6.32 -13.40 -16.18
C ASN A 296 7.78 -13.67 -15.76
N ASN A 297 8.11 -14.91 -15.40
CA ASN A 297 9.49 -15.35 -15.27
C ASN A 297 9.95 -16.05 -16.54
N SER A 298 11.26 -16.10 -16.78
CA SER A 298 11.88 -16.74 -17.95
C SER A 298 11.94 -18.26 -17.80
N LEU A 299 10.80 -18.90 -17.53
CA LEU A 299 10.69 -20.34 -17.32
C LEU A 299 10.37 -21.05 -18.63
N CYS A 300 11.05 -22.16 -18.91
CA CYS A 300 10.67 -22.99 -20.04
C CYS A 300 9.36 -23.75 -19.73
N THR A 301 8.57 -23.99 -20.78
CA THR A 301 7.22 -24.56 -20.67
C THR A 301 7.18 -25.93 -20.00
N ASP A 302 8.22 -26.76 -20.18
CA ASP A 302 8.32 -28.08 -19.56
C ASP A 302 8.59 -28.00 -18.07
N VAL A 303 9.43 -27.07 -17.62
CA VAL A 303 9.72 -26.85 -16.20
C VAL A 303 8.53 -26.20 -15.51
N ALA A 304 7.88 -25.22 -16.13
CA ALA A 304 6.63 -24.67 -15.63
C ALA A 304 5.58 -25.77 -15.44
N ARG A 305 5.36 -26.62 -16.46
CA ARG A 305 4.40 -27.74 -16.38
C ARG A 305 4.75 -28.77 -15.31
N ALA A 306 6.03 -29.14 -15.21
CA ALA A 306 6.51 -30.07 -14.18
C ALA A 306 6.34 -29.47 -12.78
N SER A 307 6.60 -28.18 -12.62
CA SER A 307 6.43 -27.43 -11.38
C SER A 307 4.96 -27.32 -10.97
N VAL A 308 4.05 -26.99 -11.90
CA VAL A 308 2.58 -27.04 -11.66
C VAL A 308 2.18 -28.42 -11.17
N LYS A 309 2.60 -29.47 -11.88
CA LYS A 309 2.23 -30.84 -11.55
C LYS A 309 2.76 -31.24 -10.17
N GLY A 310 4.01 -30.92 -9.87
CA GLY A 310 4.64 -31.15 -8.57
C GLY A 310 3.88 -30.45 -7.46
N LEU A 311 3.58 -29.16 -7.64
CA LEU A 311 2.86 -28.39 -6.62
C LEU A 311 1.42 -28.88 -6.45
N LYS A 312 0.68 -29.19 -7.52
CA LYS A 312 -0.69 -29.74 -7.42
C LYS A 312 -0.73 -31.10 -6.72
N LEU A 313 0.32 -31.92 -6.84
CA LEU A 313 0.42 -33.19 -6.13
C LEU A 313 0.63 -32.99 -4.62
N VAL A 314 1.43 -31.99 -4.25
CA VAL A 314 1.77 -31.67 -2.86
C VAL A 314 0.68 -30.85 -2.17
N LYS A 315 0.14 -29.86 -2.87
CA LYS A 315 -0.80 -28.84 -2.39
C LYS A 315 -2.03 -28.87 -3.30
N LYS A 316 -2.87 -29.89 -3.12
CA LYS A 316 -4.02 -30.23 -3.99
C LYS A 316 -5.01 -29.08 -4.25
N SER A 317 -5.04 -28.08 -3.37
CA SER A 317 -5.92 -26.90 -3.47
C SER A 317 -5.20 -25.62 -3.89
N ALA A 318 -3.88 -25.62 -4.04
CA ALA A 318 -3.14 -24.41 -4.38
C ALA A 318 -3.26 -24.10 -5.88
N GLU A 319 -3.69 -22.88 -6.18
CA GLU A 319 -3.59 -22.28 -7.51
C GLU A 319 -2.12 -21.92 -7.78
N VAL A 320 -1.61 -22.32 -8.95
CA VAL A 320 -0.25 -21.99 -9.35
C VAL A 320 -0.27 -21.39 -10.74
N ILE A 321 0.36 -20.23 -10.86
CA ILE A 321 0.45 -19.46 -12.09
C ILE A 321 1.92 -19.39 -12.47
N PHE A 322 2.22 -19.70 -13.73
CA PHE A 322 3.56 -19.64 -14.33
C PHE A 322 3.49 -18.80 -15.61
#